data_AF-A0A0X3NVE7-F1
#
_entry.id   AF-A0A0X3NVE7-F1
#
_cell.length_a   1.000
_cell.length_b   1.000
_cell.length_c   1.000
_cell.angle_alpha   90.00
_cell.angle_beta   90.00
_cell.angle_gamma   90.00
#
_symmetry.space_group_name_H-M   'P 1'
#
loop_
_entity.id
_entity.type
_entity.pdbx_description
1 polymer ?
#
loop_
_entity_poly.entity_id
_entity_poly.type
_entity_poly.pdbx_seq_one_letter_code
_entity_poly.pdbx_strand_id
1 'polypeptide(L)'
;PDCSGLDAESTKYPAAEHANIAGYCFDGAYIDVLLDGYGFKTNQDWQKIEFVSKVAGTSVSWALGYVIDASGMIQSLAPKIDLGQAAFIGSVTVLSIVFLALLGIIIYVVLKQ
;
A
#
# COMPACT_ATOMS: atom_id res chain seq x y z
N PRO A 1 -18.36 26.79 13.31
CA PRO A 1 -19.12 25.89 14.20
C PRO A 1 -19.55 26.61 15.48
N ASP A 2 -20.86 26.77 15.67
CA ASP A 2 -21.43 27.31 16.92
C ASP A 2 -21.58 26.16 17.93
N CYS A 3 -20.81 26.19 19.01
CA CYS A 3 -20.82 25.18 20.07
C CYS A 3 -21.54 25.67 21.34
N SER A 4 -22.33 26.74 21.25
CA SER A 4 -23.05 27.34 22.38
C SER A 4 -24.16 26.46 23.00
N GLY A 5 -24.49 25.32 22.39
CA GLY A 5 -25.54 24.39 22.86
C GLY A 5 -25.06 23.16 23.65
N LEU A 6 -23.77 23.05 23.95
CA LEU A 6 -23.17 21.85 24.58
C LEU A 6 -23.76 21.55 25.97
N ASP A 7 -24.15 22.59 26.72
CA ASP A 7 -24.70 22.45 28.08
C ASP A 7 -26.06 21.73 28.08
N ALA A 8 -26.86 21.90 27.04
CA ALA A 8 -28.15 21.21 26.88
C ALA A 8 -28.00 19.76 26.39
N GLU A 9 -26.98 19.49 25.56
CA GLU A 9 -26.69 18.14 25.04
C GLU A 9 -26.04 17.26 26.13
N SER A 10 -25.27 17.86 27.06
CA SER A 10 -24.61 17.16 28.17
C SER A 10 -25.56 16.29 29.01
N THR A 11 -26.80 16.75 29.22
CA THR A 11 -27.84 16.01 29.97
C THR A 11 -28.21 14.64 29.39
N LYS A 12 -27.83 14.34 28.14
CA LYS A 12 -28.09 13.08 27.45
C LYS A 12 -27.02 12.01 27.69
N TYR A 13 -25.84 12.41 28.15
CA TYR A 13 -24.69 11.52 28.36
C TYR A 13 -24.44 11.31 29.86
N PRO A 14 -23.87 10.16 30.27
CA PRO A 14 -23.52 9.92 31.66
C PRO A 14 -22.49 10.94 32.16
N ALA A 15 -22.58 11.36 33.42
CA ALA A 15 -21.75 12.43 34.01
C ALA A 15 -20.23 12.20 33.87
N ALA A 16 -19.78 10.95 33.71
CA ALA A 16 -18.39 10.61 33.46
C ALA A 16 -17.86 11.10 32.10
N GLU A 17 -18.74 11.31 31.12
CA GLU A 17 -18.38 11.78 29.78
C GLU A 17 -18.51 13.29 29.61
N HIS A 18 -19.16 13.99 30.55
CA HIS A 18 -19.42 15.44 30.49
C HIS A 18 -18.14 16.26 30.30
N ALA A 19 -17.02 15.82 30.88
CA ALA A 19 -15.71 16.44 30.72
C ALA A 19 -15.15 16.33 29.29
N ASN A 20 -15.57 15.33 28.50
CA ASN A 20 -15.10 15.08 27.14
C ASN A 20 -16.01 15.72 26.07
N ILE A 21 -17.19 16.23 26.44
CA ILE A 21 -18.18 16.76 25.48
C ILE A 21 -17.68 18.04 24.81
N ALA A 22 -17.01 18.91 25.56
CA ALA A 22 -16.34 20.08 24.99
C ALA A 22 -15.23 19.70 24.01
N GLY A 23 -14.53 18.58 24.26
CA GLY A 23 -13.52 18.01 23.36
C GLY A 23 -14.13 17.58 22.02
N TYR A 24 -15.29 16.93 22.04
CA TYR A 24 -15.96 16.51 20.81
C TYR A 24 -16.38 17.68 19.90
N CYS A 25 -16.76 18.84 20.46
CA CYS A 25 -16.98 20.05 19.65
C CYS A 25 -15.71 20.48 18.90
N PHE A 26 -14.58 20.54 19.62
CA PHE A 26 -13.31 20.93 19.02
C PHE A 26 -12.87 19.90 17.97
N ASP A 27 -12.95 18.61 18.29
CA ASP A 27 -12.56 17.53 17.38
C ASP A 27 -13.42 17.53 16.10
N GLY A 28 -14.73 17.73 16.22
CA GLY A 28 -15.64 17.83 15.08
C GLY A 28 -15.34 19.04 14.20
N ALA A 29 -15.16 20.22 14.81
CA ALA A 29 -14.77 21.43 14.09
C ALA A 29 -13.41 21.29 13.40
N TYR A 30 -12.46 20.63 14.06
CA TYR A 30 -11.13 20.38 13.53
C TYR A 30 -11.18 19.45 12.31
N ILE A 31 -11.93 18.34 12.38
CA ILE A 31 -12.09 17.42 11.24
C ILE A 31 -12.75 18.12 10.04
N ASP A 32 -13.75 18.98 10.28
CA ASP A 32 -14.44 19.74 9.23
C ASP A 32 -13.46 20.66 8.46
N VAL A 33 -12.67 21.46 9.18
CA VAL A 33 -11.65 22.34 8.58
C VAL A 33 -10.54 21.53 7.90
N LEU A 34 -10.14 20.40 8.49
CA LEU A 34 -9.12 19.53 7.92
C LEU A 34 -9.58 18.96 6.57
N LEU A 35 -10.83 18.49 6.49
CA LEU A 35 -11.40 17.94 5.26
C LEU A 35 -11.59 19.01 4.18
N ASP A 36 -11.96 20.24 4.54
CA ASP A 36 -11.95 21.38 3.61
C ASP A 36 -10.53 21.63 3.06
N GLY A 37 -9.50 21.54 3.90
CA GLY A 37 -8.09 21.63 3.51
C GLY A 37 -7.63 20.51 2.57
N TYR A 38 -8.17 19.30 2.70
CA TYR A 38 -7.93 18.17 1.78
C TYR A 38 -8.73 18.25 0.47
N GLY A 39 -9.59 19.25 0.31
CA GLY A 39 -10.37 19.48 -0.91
C GLY A 39 -11.78 18.89 -0.90
N PHE A 40 -12.27 18.37 0.23
CA PHE A 40 -13.64 17.90 0.40
C PHE A 40 -14.59 19.08 0.68
N LYS A 41 -14.79 19.94 -0.33
CA LYS A 41 -15.53 21.21 -0.16
C LYS A 41 -17.01 21.11 -0.48
N THR A 42 -17.39 20.17 -1.34
CA THR A 42 -18.77 20.04 -1.83
C THR A 42 -19.49 18.89 -1.14
N ASN A 43 -20.82 18.97 -1.06
CA ASN A 43 -21.64 17.86 -0.55
C ASN A 43 -21.39 16.54 -1.29
N GLN A 44 -21.06 16.59 -2.58
CA GLN A 44 -20.75 15.40 -3.37
C GLN A 44 -19.42 14.75 -2.96
N ASP A 45 -18.45 15.54 -2.50
CA ASP A 45 -17.18 15.01 -2.02
C ASP A 45 -17.33 14.40 -0.63
N TRP A 46 -18.12 15.02 0.24
CA TRP A 46 -18.47 14.47 1.55
C TRP A 46 -19.18 13.11 1.45
N GLN A 47 -20.01 12.90 0.44
CA GLN A 47 -20.68 11.60 0.20
C GLN A 47 -19.72 10.47 -0.19
N LYS A 48 -18.45 10.78 -0.53
CA LYS A 48 -17.43 9.77 -0.85
C LYS A 48 -16.67 9.29 0.40
N ILE A 49 -16.89 9.92 1.55
CA ILE A 49 -16.18 9.59 2.79
C ILE A 49 -16.99 8.57 3.59
N GLU A 50 -16.36 7.44 3.91
CA GLU A 50 -16.93 6.44 4.80
C GLU A 50 -16.09 6.35 6.08
N PHE A 51 -16.69 6.64 7.23
CA PHE A 51 -16.03 6.55 8.53
C PHE A 51 -16.11 5.12 9.06
N VAL A 52 -15.01 4.36 8.91
CA VAL A 52 -14.92 2.95 9.30
C VAL A 52 -13.85 2.73 10.37
N SER A 53 -14.15 1.88 11.35
CA SER A 53 -13.16 1.45 12.36
C SER A 53 -12.67 0.00 12.14
N LYS A 54 -13.47 -0.82 11.45
CA LYS A 54 -13.16 -2.23 11.16
C LYS A 54 -13.64 -2.60 9.76
N VAL A 55 -12.84 -3.40 9.07
CA VAL A 55 -13.16 -4.02 7.78
C VAL A 55 -12.90 -5.52 7.89
N ALA A 56 -13.86 -6.35 7.48
CA ALA A 56 -13.76 -7.81 7.55
C ALA A 56 -13.36 -8.37 8.95
N GLY A 57 -13.76 -7.69 10.02
CA GLY A 57 -13.44 -8.07 11.41
C GLY A 57 -12.08 -7.59 11.92
N THR A 58 -11.26 -6.96 11.09
CA THR A 58 -9.95 -6.41 11.46
C THR A 58 -10.00 -4.89 11.59
N SER A 59 -9.30 -4.32 12.57
CA SER A 59 -9.22 -2.87 12.75
C SER A 59 -8.42 -2.20 11.64
N VAL A 60 -8.98 -1.15 11.04
CA VAL A 60 -8.30 -0.39 9.98
C VAL A 60 -7.20 0.44 10.61
N SER A 61 -5.95 0.12 10.30
CA SER A 61 -4.78 0.83 10.81
C SER A 61 -3.55 0.56 9.94
N TRP A 62 -2.55 1.43 10.03
CA TRP A 62 -1.26 1.28 9.35
C TRP A 62 -0.49 0.01 9.80
N ALA A 63 -0.79 -0.51 11.00
CA ALA A 63 -0.15 -1.69 11.55
C ALA A 63 -0.33 -2.93 10.66
N LEU A 64 -1.51 -3.11 10.07
CA LEU A 64 -1.77 -4.23 9.16
C LEU A 64 -0.90 -4.14 7.90
N GLY A 65 -0.83 -2.95 7.29
CA GLY A 65 0.02 -2.71 6.12
C GLY A 65 1.50 -2.92 6.42
N TYR A 66 1.95 -2.51 7.61
CA TYR A 66 3.33 -2.73 8.06
C TYR A 66 3.69 -4.22 8.14
N VAL A 67 2.79 -5.05 8.72
CA VAL A 67 2.99 -6.50 8.78
C VAL A 67 2.99 -7.13 7.39
N ILE A 68 2.11 -6.67 6.50
CA ILE A 68 2.04 -7.15 5.12
C ILE A 68 3.32 -6.82 4.33
N ASP A 69 3.85 -5.60 4.46
CA ASP A 69 5.11 -5.19 3.83
C ASP A 69 6.29 -6.05 4.34
N ALA A 70 6.41 -6.20 5.66
CA ALA A 70 7.46 -6.99 6.28
C ALA A 70 7.41 -8.49 5.90
N SER A 71 6.22 -9.02 5.59
CA SER A 71 6.05 -10.42 5.18
C SER A 71 6.39 -10.70 3.72
N GLY A 72 6.55 -9.66 2.88
CA GLY A 72 6.73 -9.82 1.44
C GLY A 72 5.52 -10.43 0.72
N MET A 73 4.33 -10.38 1.33
CA MET A 73 3.09 -10.95 0.76
C MET A 73 2.46 -10.05 -0.31
N ILE A 74 2.91 -8.80 -0.46
CA ILE A 74 2.49 -7.95 -1.59
C ILE A 74 3.18 -8.47 -2.84
N GLN A 75 2.42 -9.17 -3.68
CA GLN A 75 2.90 -9.59 -4.99
C GLN A 75 3.33 -8.35 -5.79
N SER A 76 4.60 -8.31 -6.18
CA SER A 76 5.10 -7.24 -7.05
C SER A 76 4.31 -7.27 -8.36
N LEU A 77 3.59 -6.19 -8.64
CA LEU A 77 2.88 -5.95 -9.90
C LEU A 77 3.86 -5.67 -11.06
N ALA A 78 5.17 -5.66 -10.78
CA ALA A 78 6.17 -5.55 -11.82
C ALA A 78 5.97 -6.70 -12.82
N PRO A 79 5.99 -6.40 -14.14
CA PRO A 79 5.90 -7.46 -15.14
C PRO A 79 7.03 -8.42 -14.84
N LYS A 80 6.70 -9.68 -14.52
CA LYS A 80 7.69 -10.74 -14.51
C LYS A 80 8.35 -10.67 -15.87
N ILE A 81 9.65 -10.34 -15.90
CA ILE A 81 10.46 -10.58 -17.09
C ILE A 81 10.55 -12.09 -17.17
N ASP A 82 9.51 -12.69 -17.75
CA ASP A 82 9.46 -14.09 -18.09
C ASP A 82 10.30 -14.20 -19.36
N LEU A 83 11.62 -14.29 -19.15
CA LEU A 83 12.53 -14.68 -20.22
C LEU A 83 12.15 -16.12 -20.56
N GLY A 84 11.16 -16.25 -21.45
CA GLY A 84 10.40 -17.48 -21.63
C GLY A 84 11.33 -18.67 -21.67
N GLN A 85 11.01 -19.70 -20.90
CA GLN A 85 11.91 -20.84 -20.63
C GLN A 85 12.61 -21.37 -21.90
N ALA A 86 11.92 -21.37 -23.05
CA ALA A 86 12.47 -21.74 -24.35
C ALA A 86 13.58 -20.79 -24.85
N ALA A 87 13.43 -19.48 -24.68
CA ALA A 87 14.44 -18.48 -25.05
C ALA A 87 15.69 -18.59 -24.16
N PHE A 88 15.52 -18.84 -22.86
CA PHE A 88 16.66 -19.09 -21.96
C PHE A 88 17.41 -20.37 -22.35
N ILE A 89 16.69 -21.48 -22.55
CA ILE A 89 17.29 -22.76 -22.98
C ILE A 89 17.98 -22.60 -24.34
N GLY A 90 17.36 -21.90 -25.29
CA GLY A 90 17.95 -21.62 -26.60
C GLY A 90 19.24 -20.83 -26.49
N SER A 91 19.24 -19.75 -25.70
CA SER A 91 20.42 -18.91 -25.49
C SER A 91 21.58 -19.68 -24.87
N VAL A 92 21.31 -20.49 -23.84
CA VAL A 92 22.33 -21.32 -23.19
C VAL A 92 22.91 -22.33 -24.17
N THR A 93 22.06 -23.00 -24.95
CA THR A 93 22.47 -24.02 -25.93
C THR A 93 23.39 -23.44 -27.01
N VAL A 94 23.01 -22.30 -27.59
CA VAL A 94 23.82 -21.62 -28.62
C VAL A 94 25.18 -21.22 -28.06
N LEU A 95 25.22 -20.63 -26.87
CA LEU A 95 26.47 -20.25 -26.21
C LEU A 95 27.38 -21.46 -25.93
N SER A 96 26.82 -22.58 -25.47
CA SER A 96 27.60 -23.82 -25.25
C SER A 96 28.20 -24.37 -26.55
N ILE A 97 27.46 -24.38 -27.65
CA ILE A 97 27.97 -24.86 -28.95
C ILE A 97 29.14 -23.99 -29.44
N VAL A 98 28.98 -22.66 -29.38
CA VAL A 98 30.04 -21.71 -29.77
C VAL A 98 31.30 -21.93 -28.93
N PHE A 99 31.13 -22.13 -27.61
CA PHE A 99 32.25 -22.37 -26.72
C PHE A 99 33.01 -23.66 -27.05
N LEU A 100 32.30 -24.76 -27.33
CA LEU A 100 32.91 -26.03 -27.74
C LEU A 100 33.62 -25.93 -29.09
N ALA A 101 33.04 -25.20 -30.05
CA ALA A 101 33.65 -24.98 -31.35
C ALA A 101 34.97 -24.20 -31.23
N LEU A 102 34.99 -23.13 -30.41
CA LEU A 102 36.21 -22.36 -30.14
C LEU A 102 37.28 -23.23 -29.47
N LEU A 103 36.92 -24.03 -28.47
CA LEU A 103 37.86 -24.96 -27.83
C LEU A 103 38.41 -25.99 -28.82
N GLY A 104 37.56 -26.56 -29.68
CA GLY A 104 37.98 -27.51 -30.72
C GLY A 104 38.96 -26.90 -31.72
N ILE A 105 38.70 -25.66 -32.16
CA ILE A 105 39.61 -24.92 -33.05
C ILE A 105 40.96 -24.66 -32.37
N ILE A 106 40.95 -24.23 -31.10
CA ILE A 106 42.18 -23.97 -30.35
C ILE A 106 43.01 -25.26 -30.22
N ILE A 107 42.37 -26.37 -29.84
CA ILE A 107 43.02 -27.67 -29.71
C ILE A 107 43.60 -28.12 -31.06
N TYR A 108 42.83 -27.96 -32.15
CA TYR A 108 43.31 -28.28 -33.49
C TYR A 108 44.56 -27.48 -33.85
N VAL A 109 44.56 -26.16 -33.64
CA VAL A 109 45.72 -25.31 -33.92
C VAL A 109 46.95 -25.71 -33.10
N VAL A 110 46.78 -26.01 -31.80
CA VAL A 110 47.87 -26.45 -30.93
C VAL A 110 48.44 -27.81 -31.34
N LEU A 111 47.60 -28.76 -31.79
CA LEU A 111 48.06 -30.07 -32.27
C LEU A 111 48.70 -30.03 -33.66
N LYS A 112 48.37 -29.00 -34.46
CA LYS A 112 48.91 -28.80 -35.81
C LYS A 112 50.21 -27.96 -35.83
N GLN A 113 50.47 -27.18 -34.78
CA GLN A 113 51.74 -26.50 -34.52
C GLN A 113 52.81 -27.51 -34.08
#